data_AF-A0A6A4BPQ6-F1
#
_entry.id   AF-A0A6A4BPQ6-F1
#
_cell.length_a   1.000
_cell.length_b   1.000
_cell.length_c   1.000
_cell.angle_alpha   90.00
_cell.angle_beta   90.00
_cell.angle_gamma   90.00
#
_symmetry.space_group_name_H-M   'P 1'
#
loop_
_entity.id
_entity.type
_entity.pdbx_description
1 polymer ?
#
loop_
_entity_poly.entity_id
_entity_poly.type
_entity_poly.pdbx_seq_one_letter_code
_entity_poly.pdbx_strand_id
1 'polypeptide(L)'
;MVGVSDRSDWYANSIYTHKDGKNVLISWVIEDNNFTAGQPQGWGGMLSVPCKVGISSVCDIDVVNSQGRLDRVVRRRLGQAVQDQQDAEREAAE
;
A
#
# COMPACT_ATOMS: atom_id res chain seq x y z
N MET A 1 -3.32 7.35 6.89
CA MET A 1 -2.33 7.64 5.83
C MET A 1 -2.80 6.91 4.58
N VAL A 2 -2.96 7.60 3.45
CA VAL A 2 -3.43 7.01 2.19
C VAL A 2 -2.21 6.85 1.28
N GLY A 3 -2.02 5.66 0.70
CA GLY A 3 -0.93 5.40 -0.24
C GLY A 3 -1.20 6.00 -1.62
N VAL A 4 -0.15 6.19 -2.41
CA VAL A 4 -0.23 6.64 -3.80
C VAL A 4 0.10 5.46 -4.71
N SER A 5 -0.73 5.20 -5.73
CA SER A 5 -0.54 4.05 -6.64
C SER A 5 0.58 4.28 -7.66
N ASP A 6 0.72 5.51 -8.16
CA ASP A 6 1.81 5.94 -9.05
C ASP A 6 2.04 7.45 -8.87
N ARG A 7 3.27 7.94 -9.11
CA ARG A 7 3.66 9.36 -8.93
C ARG A 7 3.84 10.13 -10.25
N SER A 8 3.56 9.50 -11.38
CA SER A 8 3.71 10.04 -12.74
C SER A 8 2.35 10.52 -13.27
N ASP A 9 2.29 10.87 -14.56
CA ASP A 9 1.05 11.23 -15.28
C ASP A 9 0.17 10.00 -15.53
N TRP A 10 -0.36 9.47 -14.43
CA TRP A 10 -1.06 8.21 -14.31
C TRP A 10 -2.35 8.44 -13.52
N TYR A 11 -3.50 8.17 -14.12
CA TYR A 11 -4.80 8.50 -13.53
C TYR A 11 -5.91 7.53 -13.91
N ALA A 12 -7.00 7.55 -13.12
CA ALA A 12 -8.19 6.72 -13.31
C ALA A 12 -7.91 5.22 -13.23
N ASN A 13 -7.25 4.80 -12.13
CA ASN A 13 -6.97 3.40 -11.87
C ASN A 13 -8.25 2.57 -11.81
N SER A 14 -8.20 1.38 -12.40
CA SER A 14 -9.17 0.31 -12.20
C SER A 14 -8.45 -0.93 -11.70
N ILE A 15 -9.06 -1.58 -10.71
CA ILE A 15 -8.60 -2.87 -10.20
C ILE A 15 -9.67 -3.90 -10.51
N TYR A 16 -9.28 -4.98 -11.16
CA TYR A 16 -10.17 -6.08 -11.51
C TYR A 16 -9.55 -7.43 -11.16
N THR A 17 -10.42 -8.42 -10.97
CA THR A 17 -10.01 -9.81 -10.80
C THR A 17 -9.78 -10.44 -12.17
N HIS A 18 -8.53 -10.78 -12.48
CA HIS A 18 -8.19 -11.50 -13.70
C HIS A 18 -8.64 -12.97 -13.61
N LYS A 19 -8.81 -13.64 -14.76
CA LYS A 19 -9.29 -15.04 -14.85
C LYS A 19 -8.47 -16.06 -14.07
N ASP A 20 -7.22 -15.73 -13.72
CA ASP A 20 -6.33 -16.56 -12.90
C ASP A 20 -6.44 -16.25 -11.39
N GLY A 21 -7.47 -15.49 -10.98
CA GLY A 21 -7.76 -15.14 -9.58
C GLY A 21 -6.88 -14.03 -9.01
N LYS A 22 -5.98 -13.42 -9.80
CA LYS A 22 -5.14 -12.32 -9.34
C LYS A 22 -5.85 -10.99 -9.47
N ASN A 23 -5.66 -10.11 -8.49
CA ASN A 23 -6.04 -8.71 -8.62
C ASN A 23 -5.02 -7.98 -9.49
N VAL A 24 -5.50 -7.30 -10.52
CA VAL A 24 -4.68 -6.58 -11.50
C VAL A 24 -5.12 -5.13 -11.52
N LEU A 25 -4.16 -4.23 -11.44
CA LEU A 25 -4.34 -2.79 -11.61
C LEU A 25 -3.96 -2.42 -13.04
N ILE A 26 -4.82 -1.63 -13.67
CA ILE A 26 -4.58 -0.98 -14.96
C ILE A 26 -5.02 0.48 -14.83
N SER A 27 -4.44 1.35 -15.63
CA SER A 27 -4.74 2.78 -15.58
C SER A 27 -4.46 3.50 -16.87
N TRP A 28 -4.88 4.76 -16.94
CA TRP A 28 -4.63 5.63 -18.06
C TRP A 28 -3.37 6.48 -17.83
N VAL A 29 -2.42 6.37 -18.76
CA VAL A 29 -1.22 7.20 -18.84
C VAL A 29 -1.49 8.34 -19.81
N ILE A 30 -1.34 9.56 -19.33
CA ILE A 30 -1.70 10.79 -20.05
C ILE A 30 -0.46 11.32 -20.79
N GLU A 31 -0.68 11.99 -21.91
CA GLU A 31 0.40 12.65 -22.66
C GLU A 31 0.81 13.96 -21.98
N ASP A 32 2.12 14.21 -21.89
CA ASP A 32 2.67 15.49 -21.46
C ASP A 32 2.86 16.44 -22.67
N ASN A 33 1.75 16.81 -23.31
CA ASN A 33 1.73 17.76 -24.43
C ASN A 33 0.75 18.91 -24.22
N ASN A 34 0.29 19.10 -22.99
CA ASN A 34 -0.53 20.22 -22.54
C ASN A 34 -1.86 20.43 -23.30
N PHE A 35 -2.34 19.43 -24.05
CA PHE A 35 -3.59 19.46 -24.84
C PHE A 35 -3.71 20.61 -25.86
N THR A 36 -2.67 21.41 -26.07
CA THR A 36 -2.72 22.68 -26.81
C THR A 36 -2.38 22.55 -28.30
N ALA A 37 -1.70 21.48 -28.72
CA ALA A 37 -1.26 21.31 -30.12
C ALA A 37 -2.21 20.47 -30.99
N GLY A 38 -3.34 20.00 -30.43
CA GLY A 38 -4.09 18.88 -31.01
C GLY A 38 -3.29 17.56 -30.94
N GLN A 39 -3.86 16.48 -31.45
CA GLN A 39 -3.20 15.16 -31.53
C GLN A 39 -2.84 14.84 -32.98
N PRO A 40 -1.74 15.40 -33.53
CA PRO A 40 -1.31 15.12 -34.90
C PRO A 40 -1.03 13.62 -35.13
N GLN A 41 -0.67 12.88 -34.07
CA GLN A 41 -0.49 11.43 -34.10
C GLN A 41 -1.82 10.65 -34.23
N GLY A 42 -2.98 11.29 -34.05
CA GLY A 42 -4.31 10.71 -34.26
C GLY A 42 -4.83 9.81 -33.13
N TRP A 43 -4.12 9.72 -32.01
CA TRP A 43 -4.52 8.97 -30.81
C TRP A 43 -4.14 9.74 -29.54
N GLY A 44 -4.67 9.31 -28.39
CA GLY A 44 -4.48 10.01 -27.12
C GLY A 44 -4.39 9.13 -25.90
N GLY A 45 -3.22 9.19 -25.25
CA GLY A 45 -2.91 8.45 -24.04
C GLY A 45 -2.84 6.94 -24.27
N MET A 46 -2.43 6.22 -23.23
CA MET A 46 -2.20 4.77 -23.30
C MET A 46 -2.65 4.09 -22.03
N LEU A 47 -3.02 2.81 -22.12
CA LEU A 47 -3.17 2.00 -20.93
C LEU A 47 -1.79 1.62 -20.39
N SER A 48 -1.66 1.69 -19.07
CA SER A 48 -0.46 1.22 -18.40
C SER A 48 -0.29 -0.30 -18.53
N VAL A 49 0.93 -0.76 -18.26
CA VAL A 49 1.19 -2.20 -18.15
C VAL A 49 0.34 -2.75 -17.00
N PRO A 50 -0.41 -3.86 -17.21
CA PRO A 50 -1.18 -4.48 -16.15
C PRO A 50 -0.27 -4.93 -15.00
N CYS A 51 -0.51 -4.41 -13.81
CA CYS A 51 0.30 -4.67 -12.62
C CYS A 51 -0.46 -5.58 -11.66
N LYS A 52 0.13 -6.72 -11.27
CA LYS A 52 -0.42 -7.53 -10.18
C LYS A 52 -0.33 -6.73 -8.88
N VAL A 53 -1.46 -6.59 -8.19
CA VAL A 53 -1.52 -5.94 -6.87
C VAL A 53 -1.72 -6.96 -5.75
N GLY A 54 -1.20 -6.63 -4.57
CA GLY A 54 -1.27 -7.48 -3.40
C GLY A 54 -0.75 -6.75 -2.17
N ILE A 55 -0.77 -7.46 -1.05
CA ILE A 55 -0.24 -6.96 0.22
C ILE A 55 1.23 -7.37 0.31
N SER A 56 2.12 -6.40 0.48
CA SER A 56 3.51 -6.65 0.86
C SER A 56 3.65 -6.42 2.36
N SER A 57 4.05 -7.45 3.09
CA SER A 57 4.38 -7.37 4.51
C SER A 57 5.89 -7.37 4.68
N VAL A 58 6.38 -6.41 5.47
CA VAL A 58 7.79 -6.34 5.89
C VAL A 58 7.83 -6.54 7.39
N CYS A 59 8.57 -7.55 7.83
CA CYS A 59 8.81 -7.87 9.23
C CYS A 59 10.17 -7.33 9.67
N ASP A 60 10.44 -7.40 10.98
CA ASP A 60 11.76 -7.09 11.56
C ASP A 60 12.28 -5.68 11.22
N ILE A 61 11.37 -4.70 11.29
CA ILE A 61 11.73 -3.29 11.17
C ILE A 61 12.30 -2.82 12.52
N ASP A 62 13.60 -2.55 12.53
CA ASP A 62 14.27 -1.92 13.66
C ASP A 62 14.02 -0.41 13.66
N VAL A 63 13.48 0.11 14.76
CA VAL A 63 13.31 1.56 14.95
C VAL A 63 14.48 2.03 15.79
N VAL A 64 15.30 2.92 15.24
CA VAL A 64 16.39 3.56 15.99
C VAL A 64 15.86 4.84 16.59
N ASN A 65 16.05 5.01 17.91
CA ASN A 65 15.69 6.27 18.57
C ASN A 65 16.69 7.39 18.24
N SER A 66 16.39 8.64 18.61
CA SER A 66 17.27 9.80 18.37
C SER A 66 18.67 9.69 18.98
N GLN A 67 18.91 8.70 19.84
CA GLN A 67 20.18 8.41 20.50
C GLN A 67 20.95 7.23 19.85
N GLY A 68 20.48 6.71 18.71
CA GLY A 68 21.16 5.62 18.00
C GLY A 68 20.94 4.24 18.60
N ARG A 69 20.02 4.07 19.55
CA ARG A 69 19.74 2.79 20.20
C ARG A 69 18.55 2.09 19.52
N LEU A 70 18.70 0.80 19.26
CA LEU A 70 17.64 -0.06 18.72
C LEU A 70 16.48 -0.12 19.73
N ASP A 71 15.31 0.39 19.33
CA ASP A 71 14.05 0.22 20.02
C ASP A 71 13.27 -0.90 19.34
N ARG A 72 13.11 -2.02 20.05
CA ARG A 72 12.43 -3.22 19.53
C ARG A 72 10.92 -3.04 19.75
N VAL A 73 10.30 -2.19 18.95
CA VAL A 73 8.92 -1.69 19.13
C VAL A 73 7.85 -2.80 19.10
N VAL A 74 8.08 -3.92 18.41
CA VAL A 74 7.01 -4.90 18.13
C VAL A 74 6.79 -5.94 19.23
N ARG A 75 7.78 -6.24 20.10
CA ARG A 75 7.61 -7.31 21.10
C ARG A 75 6.87 -6.88 22.38
N ARG A 76 6.89 -5.60 22.74
CA ARG A 76 6.25 -5.14 23.99
C ARG A 76 4.73 -5.04 23.90
N ARG A 77 4.17 -4.60 22.76
CA ARG A 77 2.72 -4.35 22.67
C ARG A 77 1.89 -5.62 22.55
N LEU A 78 2.38 -6.65 21.86
CA LEU A 78 1.71 -7.96 21.80
C LEU A 78 1.78 -8.70 23.14
N GLY A 79 2.92 -8.66 23.82
CA GLY A 79 3.07 -9.27 25.15
C GLY A 79 2.17 -8.59 26.20
N GLN A 80 2.10 -7.26 26.19
CA GLN A 80 1.26 -6.51 27.12
C GLN A 80 -0.23 -6.75 26.84
N ALA A 81 -0.67 -6.70 25.58
CA ALA A 81 -2.07 -6.95 25.24
C ALA A 81 -2.53 -8.38 25.60
N VAL A 82 -1.65 -9.38 25.47
CA VAL A 82 -1.93 -10.75 25.90
C VAL A 82 -2.00 -10.86 27.43
N GLN A 83 -1.12 -10.15 28.15
CA GLN A 83 -1.13 -10.13 29.61
C GLN A 83 -2.39 -9.42 30.15
N ASP A 84 -2.73 -8.26 29.59
CA ASP A 84 -3.91 -7.48 29.97
C ASP A 84 -5.20 -8.28 29.72
N GLN A 85 -5.25 -9.10 28.66
CA GLN A 85 -6.39 -9.97 28.38
C GLN A 85 -6.48 -11.14 29.38
N GLN A 86 -5.34 -11.75 29.74
CA GLN A 86 -5.30 -12.84 30.74
C GLN A 86 -5.66 -12.36 32.14
N ASP A 87 -5.24 -11.14 32.51
CA ASP A 87 -5.54 -10.55 33.81
C ASP A 87 -7.02 -10.15 33.89
N ALA A 88 -7.61 -9.61 32.81
CA ALA A 88 -9.05 -9.32 32.73
C ALA A 88 -9.93 -10.59 32.78
N GLU A 89 -9.51 -11.67 32.12
CA GLU A 89 -10.20 -12.97 32.20
C GLU A 89 -10.12 -13.59 33.61
N ARG A 90 -9.05 -13.30 34.36
CA ARG A 90 -8.87 -13.77 35.73
C ARG A 90 -9.71 -12.98 36.74
N GLU A 91 -9.81 -11.67 36.57
CA GLU A 91 -10.68 -10.81 37.40
C GLU A 91 -12.17 -11.08 37.17
N ALA A 92 -12.58 -11.48 35.95
CA ALA A 92 -13.96 -11.85 35.65
C ALA A 92 -14.38 -13.23 36.21
N ALA A 93 -13.42 -14.01 36.72
CA ALA A 93 -13.63 -15.35 37.27
C ALA A 93 -13.63 -15.40 38.81
N GLU A 94 -13.40 -14.27 39.49
CA GLU A 94 -13.60 -14.08 40.94
C GLU A 94 -14.96 -13.41 41.25
#